data_AF-A0AAW4VZE7-F1
#
_entry.id   AF-A0AAW4VZE7-F1
#
_cell.length_a   1.000
_cell.length_b   1.000
_cell.length_c   1.000
_cell.angle_alpha   90.00
_cell.angle_beta   90.00
_cell.angle_gamma   90.00
#
_symmetry.space_group_name_H-M   'P 1'
#
loop_
_entity.id
_entity.type
_entity.pdbx_description
1 polymer ?
#
loop_
_entity_poly.entity_id
_entity_poly.type
_entity_poly.pdbx_seq_one_letter_code
_entity_poly.pdbx_strand_id
1 'polypeptide(L)'
;VQFLRHRYAAILTGIHTVISDDPMLNARIEGGNNPVRVICDSRLRIPISSKIVQSAKVIPTIIAACERNEKAQRLEALGCRVLICPGKD
;
A
#
# COMPACT_ATOMS: atom_id res chain seq x y z
N VAL A 1 -22.42 -12.01 -6.36
CA VAL A 1 -21.95 -10.85 -5.54
C VAL A 1 -20.92 -11.25 -4.47
N GLN A 2 -21.11 -12.36 -3.72
CA GLN A 2 -20.12 -12.82 -2.72
C GLN A 2 -18.76 -13.27 -3.31
N PHE A 3 -18.74 -13.68 -4.58
CA PHE A 3 -17.52 -14.15 -5.25
C PHE A 3 -16.45 -13.05 -5.46
N LEU A 4 -16.84 -11.78 -5.60
CA LEU A 4 -15.88 -10.66 -5.72
C LEU A 4 -15.28 -10.24 -4.37
N ARG A 5 -16.03 -10.39 -3.28
CA ARG A 5 -15.55 -10.10 -1.91
C ARG A 5 -14.48 -11.08 -1.45
N HIS A 6 -14.54 -12.32 -1.94
CA HIS A 6 -13.54 -13.36 -1.68
C HIS A 6 -12.20 -13.11 -2.39
N ARG A 7 -12.17 -12.22 -3.39
CA ARG A 7 -10.98 -11.93 -4.21
C ARG A 7 -10.24 -10.68 -3.76
N TYR A 8 -10.91 -9.74 -3.08
CA TYR A 8 -10.30 -8.48 -2.63
C TYR A 8 -10.94 -7.98 -1.32
N ALA A 9 -10.43 -8.43 -0.17
CA ALA A 9 -10.47 -7.61 1.04
C ALA A 9 -9.23 -6.70 0.96
N ALA A 10 -9.41 -5.37 0.91
CA ALA A 10 -8.29 -4.44 0.97
C ALA A 10 -8.18 -3.90 2.40
N ILE A 11 -6.96 -3.70 2.88
CA ILE A 11 -6.72 -2.96 4.12
C ILE A 11 -6.25 -1.57 3.73
N LEU A 12 -7.02 -0.56 4.12
CA LEU A 12 -6.66 0.83 3.96
C LEU A 12 -6.10 1.39 5.26
N THR A 13 -4.98 2.09 5.20
CA THR A 13 -4.47 2.85 6.34
C THR A 13 -3.82 4.17 5.92
N GLY A 14 -3.75 5.11 6.85
CA GLY A 14 -2.99 6.34 6.68
C GLY A 14 -1.50 6.12 6.89
N ILE A 15 -0.70 6.98 6.29
CA ILE A 15 0.76 6.92 6.40
C ILE A 15 1.30 7.01 7.84
N HIS A 16 0.64 7.74 8.74
CA HIS A 16 1.13 7.90 10.11
C HIS A 16 1.19 6.55 10.85
N THR A 17 0.22 5.67 10.64
CA THR A 17 0.23 4.32 11.21
C THR A 17 1.41 3.49 10.67
N VAL A 18 1.72 3.61 9.38
CA VAL A 18 2.88 2.90 8.80
C VAL A 18 4.20 3.40 9.37
N ILE A 19 4.32 4.72 9.58
CA ILE A 19 5.54 5.31 10.15
C ILE A 19 5.73 4.92 11.62
N SER A 20 4.65 4.93 12.40
CA SER A 20 4.73 4.61 13.83
C SER A 20 4.92 3.12 14.11
N ASP A 21 4.21 2.25 13.38
CA ASP A 21 4.07 0.84 13.77
C ASP A 21 4.77 -0.15 12.81
N ASP A 22 5.19 0.31 11.63
CA ASP A 22 5.73 -0.52 10.52
C ASP A 22 5.02 -1.89 10.38
N PRO A 23 3.69 -1.91 10.22
CA PRO A 23 2.91 -3.14 10.22
C PRO A 23 3.08 -3.87 8.88
N MET A 24 3.00 -5.20 8.86
CA MET A 24 3.02 -5.95 7.60
C MET A 24 1.69 -5.93 6.84
N LEU A 25 0.57 -5.74 7.55
CA LEU A 25 -0.81 -5.77 7.03
C LEU A 25 -1.11 -7.03 6.18
N ASN A 26 -0.58 -8.18 6.60
CA ASN A 26 -0.78 -9.48 5.96
C ASN A 26 -1.83 -10.33 6.71
N ALA A 27 -2.48 -11.25 6.00
CA ALA A 27 -3.29 -12.26 6.63
C ALA A 27 -2.36 -13.24 7.37
N ARG A 28 -2.64 -13.52 8.64
CA ARG A 28 -1.87 -14.49 9.46
C ARG A 28 -2.51 -15.88 9.45
N ILE A 29 -3.25 -16.20 8.40
CA ILE A 29 -3.97 -17.46 8.22
C ILE A 29 -3.23 -18.27 7.18
N GLU A 30 -2.82 -19.48 7.55
CA GLU A 30 -2.15 -20.42 6.64
C GLU A 30 -3.08 -20.78 5.46
N GLY A 31 -2.59 -20.63 4.23
CA GLY A 31 -3.41 -20.79 3.02
C GLY A 31 -4.42 -19.65 2.75
N GLY A 32 -4.45 -18.60 3.58
CA GLY A 32 -5.28 -17.42 3.38
C GLY A 32 -4.72 -16.46 2.32
N ASN A 33 -5.62 -15.76 1.60
CA ASN A 33 -5.20 -14.71 0.66
C ASN A 33 -4.79 -13.44 1.42
N ASN A 34 -3.63 -12.89 1.09
CA ASN A 34 -3.24 -11.59 1.62
C ASN A 34 -4.13 -10.48 1.03
N PRO A 35 -4.65 -9.56 1.86
CA PRO A 35 -5.42 -8.44 1.38
C PRO A 35 -4.53 -7.48 0.57
N VAL A 36 -5.13 -6.77 -0.38
CA VAL A 36 -4.45 -5.64 -1.04
C VAL A 36 -4.23 -4.54 0.00
N ARG A 37 -3.02 -4.00 0.07
CA ARG A 37 -2.69 -2.92 1.01
C ARG A 37 -2.86 -1.58 0.30
N VAL A 38 -3.63 -0.67 0.87
CA VAL A 38 -3.84 0.68 0.35
C VAL A 38 -3.34 1.69 1.37
N ILE A 39 -2.28 2.42 1.04
CA ILE A 39 -1.68 3.42 1.92
C ILE A 39 -2.02 4.82 1.40
N CYS A 40 -2.73 5.60 2.22
CA CYS A 40 -2.98 7.00 1.94
C CYS A 40 -1.80 7.85 2.42
N ASP A 41 -1.02 8.36 1.47
CA ASP A 41 0.20 9.12 1.70
C ASP A 41 0.35 10.26 0.68
N SER A 42 -0.35 11.36 0.93
CA SER A 42 -0.40 12.52 0.04
C SER A 42 0.97 13.04 -0.42
N ARG A 43 2.00 12.91 0.43
CA ARG A 43 3.36 13.44 0.22
C ARG A 43 4.41 12.36 0.02
N LEU A 44 4.02 11.09 -0.19
CA LEU A 44 4.94 9.96 -0.34
C LEU A 44 5.99 9.88 0.79
N ARG A 45 5.59 10.12 2.04
CA ARG A 45 6.44 10.03 3.23
C ARG A 45 6.84 8.60 3.59
N ILE A 46 6.16 7.58 3.07
CA ILE A 46 6.44 6.16 3.36
C ILE A 46 7.92 5.82 3.21
N PRO A 47 8.56 5.25 4.24
CA PRO A 47 9.94 4.81 4.13
C PRO A 47 10.04 3.70 3.09
N ILE A 48 11.03 3.81 2.20
CA ILE A 48 11.34 2.77 1.22
C ILE A 48 11.75 1.47 1.93
N SER A 49 12.35 1.59 3.12
CA SER A 49 12.74 0.47 3.98
C SER A 49 11.58 -0.19 4.73
N SER A 50 10.35 0.35 4.68
CA SER A 50 9.21 -0.22 5.42
C SER A 50 8.89 -1.64 4.95
N LYS A 51 8.40 -2.49 5.87
CA LYS A 51 8.04 -3.88 5.53
C LYS A 51 6.99 -3.93 4.43
N ILE A 52 6.09 -2.94 4.38
CA ILE A 52 5.06 -2.83 3.34
C ILE A 52 5.68 -2.65 1.95
N VAL A 53 6.66 -1.76 1.82
CA VAL A 53 7.33 -1.50 0.54
C VAL A 53 8.19 -2.70 0.14
N GLN A 54 8.98 -3.25 1.07
CA GLN A 54 9.87 -4.36 0.78
C GLN A 54 9.14 -5.64 0.35
N SER A 55 7.90 -5.82 0.81
CA SER A 55 7.07 -6.98 0.44
C SER A 55 6.08 -6.69 -0.71
N ALA A 56 6.17 -5.52 -1.36
CA ALA A 56 5.19 -5.10 -2.37
C ALA A 56 5.17 -5.99 -3.63
N LYS A 57 6.27 -6.68 -3.94
CA LYS A 57 6.35 -7.68 -5.02
C LYS A 57 5.56 -8.97 -4.72
N VAL A 58 5.28 -9.24 -3.45
CA VAL A 58 4.59 -10.47 -3.00
C VAL A 58 3.14 -10.18 -2.61
N ILE A 59 2.92 -9.10 -1.86
CA ILE A 59 1.59 -8.66 -1.43
C ILE A 59 1.28 -7.35 -2.15
N PRO A 60 0.22 -7.30 -2.99
CA PRO A 60 -0.14 -6.12 -3.75
C PRO A 60 -0.28 -4.89 -2.84
N THR A 61 0.47 -3.83 -3.18
CA THR A 61 0.48 -2.57 -2.43
C THR A 61 0.16 -1.42 -3.37
N ILE A 62 -0.82 -0.61 -2.97
CA ILE A 62 -1.22 0.63 -3.61
C ILE A 62 -0.88 1.78 -2.66
N ILE A 63 -0.23 2.82 -3.18
CA ILE A 63 0.06 4.05 -2.45
C ILE A 63 -0.71 5.17 -3.15
N ALA A 64 -1.68 5.76 -2.45
CA ALA A 64 -2.44 6.91 -2.94
C ALA A 64 -1.73 8.20 -2.49
N ALA A 65 -1.30 9.00 -3.47
CA ALA A 65 -0.56 10.25 -3.25
C ALA A 65 -1.19 11.40 -4.04
N CYS A 66 -0.91 12.64 -3.66
CA CYS A 66 -1.42 13.82 -4.37
C CYS A 66 -0.48 14.25 -5.51
N GLU A 67 0.81 13.93 -5.41
CA GLU A 67 1.83 14.34 -6.36
C GLU A 67 2.75 13.17 -6.73
N ARG A 68 3.22 13.17 -7.99
CA ARG A 68 4.22 12.23 -8.49
C ARG A 68 5.59 12.90 -8.43
N ASN A 69 6.53 12.29 -7.70
CA ASN A 69 7.92 12.74 -7.59
C ASN A 69 8.89 11.58 -7.87
N GLU A 70 10.21 11.82 -7.77
CA GLU A 70 11.23 10.78 -7.96
C GLU A 70 11.03 9.57 -7.03
N LYS A 71 10.51 9.80 -5.83
CA LYS A 71 10.23 8.73 -4.86
C LYS A 71 9.10 7.83 -5.32
N ALA A 72 8.11 8.35 -6.06
CA ALA A 72 7.08 7.54 -6.69
C ALA A 72 7.70 6.50 -7.65
N GLN A 73 8.64 6.92 -8.49
CA GLN A 73 9.33 6.03 -9.42
C GLN A 73 10.12 4.95 -8.67
N ARG A 74 10.80 5.31 -7.58
CA ARG A 74 11.52 4.35 -6.73
C ARG A 74 10.57 3.33 -6.09
N LEU A 75 9.40 3.77 -5.62
CA LEU A 75 8.38 2.89 -5.05
C LEU A 75 7.81 1.94 -6.11
N GLU A 76 7.58 2.43 -7.33
CA GLU A 76 7.15 1.60 -8.46
C GLU A 76 8.18 0.54 -8.84
N ALA A 77 9.47 0.91 -8.88
CA ALA A 77 10.56 -0.04 -9.12
C ALA A 77 10.64 -1.16 -8.05
N LEU A 78 10.15 -0.88 -6.84
CA LEU A 78 10.09 -1.85 -5.74
C LEU A 78 8.81 -2.69 -5.74
N GLY A 79 7.90 -2.48 -6.70
CA GLY A 79 6.68 -3.26 -6.88
C GLY A 79 5.42 -2.63 -6.28
N CYS A 80 5.50 -1.43 -5.71
CA CYS A 80 4.31 -0.69 -5.30
C CYS A 80 3.60 -0.11 -6.53
N ARG A 81 2.28 0.02 -6.48
CA ARG A 81 1.53 0.83 -7.45
C ARG A 81 1.24 2.20 -6.85
N VAL A 82 1.72 3.27 -7.47
CA VAL A 82 1.43 4.63 -7.02
C VAL A 82 0.24 5.18 -7.80
N LEU A 83 -0.85 5.49 -7.10
CA LEU A 83 -2.03 6.16 -7.64
C LEU A 83 -1.97 7.64 -7.29
N ILE A 84 -2.04 8.50 -8.30
CA ILE A 84 -2.16 9.94 -8.10
C ILE A 84 -3.64 10.27 -8.00
N CYS A 85 -4.03 10.77 -6.84
CA CYS A 85 -5.39 11.22 -6.57
C CYS A 85 -5.35 12.75 -6.51
N PRO A 86 -6.12 13.48 -7.34
CA PRO A 86 -6.21 14.92 -7.21
C PRO A 86 -6.67 15.26 -5.79
N GLY A 87 -5.94 16.15 -5.12
CA GLY A 87 -6.37 16.71 -3.84
C GLY A 87 -7.71 17.42 -4.04
N LYS A 88 -8.57 17.36 -3.03
CA LYS A 88 -9.81 18.15 -3.04
C LYS A 88 -9.42 19.63 -2.96
N ASP A 89 -9.95 20.43 -3.87
CA ASP A 89 -10.08 21.89 -3.69
C ASP A 89 -10.84 22.20 -2.38
#